data_AF-A0AB38A190-F1
#
_entry.id   AF-A0AB38A190-F1
#
_cell.length_a   1.000
_cell.length_b   1.000
_cell.length_c   1.000
_cell.angle_alpha   90.00
_cell.angle_beta   90.00
_cell.angle_gamma   90.00
#
_symmetry.space_group_name_H-M   'P 1'
#
loop_
_entity.id
_entity.type
_entity.pdbx_description
1 polymer ?
#
loop_
_entity_poly.entity_id
_entity_poly.type
_entity_poly.pdbx_seq_one_letter_code
_entity_poly.pdbx_strand_id
1 'polypeptide(L)'
;MNLEKLIEKIAAFKASHPEGTFEFFVQPQRDLDDLYAELLILDVVTDAEGNATARAEEALITLENPSNDELAMLEDIAESLKQYL
;
A
#
# COMPACT_ATOMS: atom_id res chain seq x y z
N MET A 1 -13.76 -7.30 5.09
CA MET A 1 -13.06 -6.60 4.00
C MET A 1 -13.94 -6.65 2.74
N ASN A 2 -14.17 -5.52 2.05
CA ASN A 2 -14.95 -5.48 0.81
C ASN A 2 -13.98 -5.27 -0.37
N LEU A 3 -13.79 -6.30 -1.19
CA LEU A 3 -12.85 -6.31 -2.31
C LEU A 3 -13.20 -5.27 -3.39
N GLU A 4 -14.48 -5.06 -3.66
CA GLU A 4 -14.93 -4.08 -4.66
C GLU A 4 -14.50 -2.67 -4.23
N LYS A 5 -14.70 -2.31 -2.97
CA LYS A 5 -14.25 -1.01 -2.42
C LYS A 5 -12.74 -0.83 -2.49
N LEU A 6 -11.97 -1.91 -2.29
CA LEU A 6 -10.51 -1.86 -2.40
C LEU A 6 -10.08 -1.57 -3.85
N ILE A 7 -10.69 -2.27 -4.81
CA ILE A 7 -10.42 -2.06 -6.24
C ILE A 7 -10.83 -0.64 -6.67
N GLU A 8 -12.00 -0.16 -6.23
CA GLU A 8 -12.46 1.21 -6.50
C GLU A 8 -11.47 2.25 -5.97
N LYS A 9 -10.94 2.04 -4.76
CA LYS A 9 -9.95 2.93 -4.15
C LYS A 9 -8.64 2.95 -4.93
N ILE A 10 -8.13 1.78 -5.31
CA ILE A 10 -6.93 1.67 -6.15
C ILE A 10 -7.14 2.37 -7.50
N ALA A 11 -8.28 2.12 -8.15
CA ALA A 11 -8.60 2.73 -9.44
C ALA A 11 -8.69 4.26 -9.34
N ALA A 12 -9.31 4.78 -8.27
CA ALA A 12 -9.39 6.22 -8.01
C ALA A 12 -7.99 6.83 -7.80
N PHE A 13 -7.13 6.18 -7.00
CA PHE A 13 -5.75 6.64 -6.79
C PHE A 13 -4.97 6.67 -8.11
N LYS A 14 -5.03 5.60 -8.90
CA LYS A 14 -4.37 5.53 -10.21
C LYS A 14 -4.89 6.58 -11.20
N ALA A 15 -6.20 6.83 -11.21
CA ALA A 15 -6.81 7.86 -12.05
C ALA A 15 -6.39 9.29 -11.66
N SER A 16 -6.11 9.53 -10.38
CA SER A 16 -5.58 10.83 -9.90
C SER A 16 -4.09 11.02 -10.19
N HIS A 17 -3.36 9.95 -10.53
CA HIS A 17 -1.94 9.95 -10.90
C HIS A 17 -1.73 9.23 -12.25
N PRO A 18 -2.27 9.75 -13.37
CA PRO A 18 -2.33 9.02 -14.64
C PRO A 18 -0.98 8.67 -15.26
N GLU A 19 0.09 9.38 -14.87
CA GLU A 19 1.48 9.13 -15.28
C GLU A 19 2.31 8.50 -14.15
N GLY A 20 1.63 7.99 -13.11
CA GLY A 20 2.24 7.37 -11.95
C GLY A 20 2.79 5.99 -12.24
N THR A 21 3.89 5.64 -11.56
CA THR A 21 4.32 4.24 -11.42
C THR A 21 3.89 3.79 -10.04
N PHE A 22 3.20 2.67 -9.92
CA PHE A 22 2.56 2.30 -8.66
C PHE A 22 3.31 1.17 -7.96
N GLU A 23 3.48 1.32 -6.65
CA GLU A 23 4.00 0.29 -5.77
C GLU A 23 3.02 0.03 -4.63
N PHE A 24 3.05 -1.19 -4.10
CA PHE A 24 2.29 -1.56 -2.91
C PHE A 24 3.26 -1.92 -1.79
N PHE A 25 2.98 -1.49 -0.57
CA PHE A 25 3.87 -1.70 0.56
C PHE A 25 3.09 -1.91 1.85
N VAL A 26 3.59 -2.77 2.72
CA VAL A 26 3.07 -2.94 4.09
C VAL A 26 3.98 -2.18 5.04
N GLN A 27 3.44 -1.13 5.65
CA GLN A 27 4.15 -0.36 6.65
C GLN A 27 3.64 -0.70 8.05
N PRO A 28 4.44 -1.41 8.86
CA PRO A 28 4.17 -1.49 10.29
C PRO A 28 4.49 -0.12 10.90
N GLN A 29 3.50 0.47 11.55
CA GLN A 29 3.66 1.67 12.32
C GLN A 29 3.48 1.35 13.80
N ARG A 30 4.34 1.93 14.62
CA ARG A 30 4.29 1.75 16.07
C ARG A 30 4.18 3.13 16.69
N ASP A 31 2.98 3.45 17.18
CA ASP A 31 2.81 4.55 18.11
C ASP A 31 2.99 4.02 19.54
N LEU A 32 3.21 4.93 20.49
CA LEU A 32 3.67 4.66 21.86
C LEU A 32 2.91 3.55 22.58
N ASP A 33 1.60 3.37 22.30
CA ASP A 33 0.74 2.36 22.91
C ASP A 33 0.01 1.44 21.90
N ASP A 34 0.03 1.76 20.60
CA ASP A 34 -0.69 1.02 19.55
C ASP A 34 0.25 0.59 18.42
N LEU A 35 0.22 -0.72 18.10
CA LEU A 35 0.82 -1.23 16.88
C LEU A 35 -0.25 -1.19 15.79
N TYR A 36 0.06 -0.65 14.62
CA TYR A 36 -0.80 -0.79 13.46
C TYR A 36 0.02 -1.19 12.24
N ALA A 37 -0.64 -1.81 11.27
CA ALA A 37 -0.03 -2.07 9.98
C ALA A 37 -0.93 -1.58 8.86
N GLU A 38 -0.32 -0.93 7.87
CA GLU A 38 -1.04 -0.37 6.74
C GLU A 38 -0.54 -0.97 5.45
N LEU A 39 -1.46 -1.45 4.63
CA LEU A 39 -1.21 -1.67 3.21
C LEU A 39 -1.37 -0.34 2.49
N LEU A 40 -0.32 0.15 1.86
CA LEU A 40 -0.29 1.40 1.13
C LEU A 40 -0.21 1.15 -0.38
N ILE A 41 -0.80 2.06 -1.15
CA ILE A 41 -0.44 2.29 -2.56
C ILE A 41 0.41 3.56 -2.65
N LEU A 42 1.50 3.49 -3.42
CA LEU A 42 2.47 4.55 -3.61
C LEU A 42 2.51 4.92 -5.08
N ASP A 43 2.47 6.21 -5.42
CA ASP A 43 2.96 6.70 -6.71
C ASP A 43 4.46 7.02 -6.56
N VAL A 44 5.30 6.19 -7.16
CA VAL A 44 6.75 6.30 -7.10
C VAL A 44 7.30 6.98 -8.35
N VAL A 45 8.35 7.77 -8.14
CA VAL A 45 9.23 8.25 -9.19
C VAL A 45 10.63 7.72 -8.94
N THR A 46 11.27 7.24 -10.00
CA THR A 46 12.68 6.85 -9.95
C THR A 46 13.52 8.08 -10.27
N ASP A 47 14.42 8.44 -9.36
CA ASP A 47 15.37 9.52 -9.60
C ASP A 47 16.43 9.11 -10.65
N ALA A 48 17.32 10.05 -10.99
CA ALA A 48 18.39 9.81 -11.96
C ALA A 48 19.43 8.76 -11.49
N GLU A 49 19.45 8.43 -10.21
CA GLU A 49 20.35 7.45 -9.59
C GLU A 49 19.69 6.06 -9.46
N GLY A 50 18.42 5.94 -9.83
CA GLY A 50 17.67 4.68 -9.74
C GLY A 50 16.91 4.48 -8.43
N ASN A 51 16.88 5.48 -7.54
CA ASN A 51 16.18 5.36 -6.27
C ASN A 51 14.69 5.71 -6.46
N ALA A 52 13.81 4.80 -6.03
CA ALA A 52 12.38 5.06 -6.00
C ALA A 52 12.04 5.97 -4.81
N THR A 53 11.38 7.08 -5.08
CA THR A 53 10.83 7.99 -4.07
C THR A 53 9.32 8.09 -4.23
N ALA A 54 8.58 8.01 -3.12
CA ALA A 54 7.14 8.21 -3.14
C ALA A 54 6.81 9.69 -3.36
N ARG A 55 6.01 9.98 -4.38
CA ARG A 55 5.43 11.32 -4.65
C ARG A 55 4.10 11.50 -3.93
N ALA A 56 3.33 10.42 -3.85
CA ALA A 56 2.06 10.35 -3.16
C ALA A 56 1.85 8.95 -2.59
N GLU A 57 1.07 8.86 -1.53
CA GLU A 57 0.73 7.62 -0.86
C GLU A 57 -0.73 7.64 -0.40
N GLU A 58 -1.36 6.47 -0.37
CA GLU A 58 -2.69 6.30 0.19
C GLU A 58 -2.82 4.95 0.91
N ALA A 59 -3.36 4.94 2.13
CA ALA A 59 -3.63 3.73 2.88
C ALA A 59 -4.85 2.98 2.33
N LEU A 60 -4.67 1.74 1.92
CA LEU A 60 -5.71 0.85 1.40
C LEU A 60 -6.40 0.05 2.51
N ILE A 61 -5.61 -0.50 3.43
CA ILE A 61 -6.08 -1.29 4.59
C ILE A 61 -5.26 -0.88 5.79
N THR A 62 -5.91 -0.68 6.93
CA THR A 62 -5.27 -0.43 8.23
C THR A 62 -5.74 -1.50 9.21
N LEU A 63 -4.81 -2.17 9.88
CA LEU A 63 -5.07 -3.14 10.94
C LEU A 63 -4.51 -2.61 12.26
N GLU A 64 -5.33 -2.62 13.31
CA GLU A 64 -4.93 -2.29 14.67
C GLU A 64 -4.47 -3.54 15.41
N ASN A 65 -3.33 -3.46 16.08
CA ASN A 65 -2.62 -4.50 16.81
C ASN A 65 -2.58 -5.85 16.06
N PRO A 66 -2.08 -5.88 14.81
CA PRO A 66 -2.11 -7.08 13.97
C PRO A 66 -1.24 -8.18 14.57
N SER A 67 -1.73 -9.41 14.50
CA SER A 67 -0.93 -10.61 14.71
C SER A 67 0.07 -10.82 13.57
N ASN A 68 1.07 -11.68 13.78
CA ASN A 68 2.04 -12.02 12.74
C ASN A 68 1.39 -12.65 11.50
N ASP A 69 0.31 -13.42 11.68
CA ASP A 69 -0.43 -14.04 10.57
C ASP A 69 -1.18 -12.99 9.75
N GLU A 70 -1.71 -11.95 10.42
CA GLU A 70 -2.36 -10.82 9.75
C GLU A 70 -1.36 -9.94 9.00
N LEU A 71 -0.16 -9.75 9.55
CA LEU A 71 0.94 -9.07 8.85
C LEU A 71 1.34 -9.84 7.59
N ALA A 72 1.56 -11.16 7.70
CA ALA A 72 1.89 -12.00 6.55
C ALA A 72 0.78 -11.97 5.49
N MET A 73 -0.50 -11.97 5.91
CA MET A 73 -1.63 -11.82 4.99
C MET A 73 -1.60 -10.47 4.25
N LEU A 74 -1.28 -9.37 4.93
CA LEU A 74 -1.15 -8.06 4.26
C LEU A 74 0.01 -8.06 3.25
N GLU A 75 1.12 -8.71 3.57
CA GLU A 75 2.27 -8.85 2.67
C GLU A 75 1.91 -9.66 1.42
N ASP A 76 1.23 -10.80 1.60
CA ASP A 76 0.73 -11.64 0.49
C ASP A 76 -0.25 -10.86 -0.42
N ILE A 77 -1.11 -10.03 0.18
CA ILE A 77 -2.02 -9.16 -0.57
C ILE A 77 -1.21 -8.12 -1.36
N ALA A 78 -0.22 -7.47 -0.74
CA ALA A 78 0.62 -6.48 -1.41
C ALA A 78 1.34 -7.08 -2.63
N GLU A 79 1.93 -8.27 -2.47
CA GLU A 79 2.61 -8.97 -3.56
C GLU A 79 1.63 -9.36 -4.68
N SER A 80 0.45 -9.87 -4.32
CA SER A 80 -0.60 -10.19 -5.28
C SER A 80 -1.04 -8.95 -6.07
N LEU A 81 -1.24 -7.81 -5.40
CA LEU A 81 -1.62 -6.56 -6.07
C LEU A 81 -0.54 -6.11 -7.06
N LYS A 82 0.75 -6.27 -6.77
CA LYS A 82 1.85 -5.97 -7.71
C LYS A 82 1.83 -6.85 -8.96
N GLN A 83 1.41 -8.10 -8.85
CA GLN A 83 1.41 -9.03 -9.98
C GLN A 83 0.22 -8.82 -10.91
N TYR A 84 -0.93 -8.42 -10.37
CA TYR A 84 -2.20 -8.39 -11.10
C TYR A 84 -2.66 -6.98 -11.54
N LEU A 85 -2.07 -5.90 -11.02
CA LEU A 85 -2.50 -4.51 -11.27
C LEU A 85 -1.36 -3.59 -11.70
#